data_AF-A0AAU2VQN6-F1
#
_entry.id   AF-A0AAU2VQN6-F1
#
_cell.length_a   1.000
_cell.length_b   1.000
_cell.length_c   1.000
_cell.angle_alpha   90.00
_cell.angle_beta   90.00
_cell.angle_gamma   90.00
#
_symmetry.space_group_name_H-M   'P 1'
#
loop_
_entity.id
_entity.type
_entity.pdbx_description
1 polymer ?
#
loop_
_entity_poly.entity_id
_entity_poly.type
_entity_poly.pdbx_seq_one_letter_code
_entity_poly.pdbx_strand_id
1 'polypeptide(L)'
;MTSSTAPSASSDAIPGPVPAPPVLAEIVRSGFIEGHHRGSLVVLAADGSVELTLGDPAAPVFPRSSNKPMQAAAVLRAGLDLSGERLALAAASHSGEGFHLDLVRTMLTEHGLTPDDLQTPPDLPLDPVEAEAYLAAGRVRERITMNCSGKHAAMLAVCLRNGWDPATYLDPAHPLQRLVLQVVEEAAGEPVASVGTDGCGAPLMAISLVGLARAFRTFVTAAPGTAERRVADAMRAHPEYVAGTRRPDTWLMRELPGTLSKMGAEAVQAVALADGRALAFKIDDGSTRALGPVLARALGLLGVDAPVVSRIGRAPLLGGAAEVGEIRAAF
;
A
#
# COMPACT_ATOMS: atom_id res chain seq x y z
N MET A 1 37.04 -42.23 -39.39
CA MET A 1 37.51 -40.93 -38.87
C MET A 1 36.44 -39.88 -39.18
N THR A 2 35.47 -39.73 -38.28
CA THR A 2 34.40 -38.74 -38.39
C THR A 2 34.49 -37.84 -37.17
N SER A 3 35.07 -36.65 -37.39
CA SER A 3 35.28 -35.61 -36.38
C SER A 3 33.92 -35.01 -35.99
N SER A 4 33.57 -35.16 -34.71
CA SER A 4 32.42 -34.50 -34.08
C SER A 4 32.89 -33.13 -33.56
N THR A 5 32.45 -32.05 -34.21
CA THR A 5 32.63 -30.69 -33.73
C THR A 5 31.52 -30.34 -32.75
N ALA A 6 31.88 -30.17 -31.48
CA ALA A 6 31.00 -29.65 -30.43
C ALA A 6 30.63 -28.18 -30.70
N PRO A 7 29.40 -27.74 -30.38
CA PRO A 7 28.98 -26.35 -30.57
C PRO A 7 29.68 -25.44 -29.54
N SER A 8 30.21 -24.32 -30.01
CA SER A 8 30.80 -23.27 -29.18
C SER A 8 29.71 -22.62 -28.32
N ALA A 9 29.85 -22.72 -27.00
CA ALA A 9 29.04 -21.95 -26.07
C ALA A 9 29.24 -20.45 -26.33
N SER A 10 28.16 -19.76 -26.68
CA SER A 10 28.11 -18.31 -26.71
C SER A 10 28.34 -17.80 -25.29
N SER A 11 29.41 -17.04 -25.12
CA SER A 11 29.76 -16.31 -23.91
C SER A 11 28.58 -15.42 -23.48
N ASP A 12 27.86 -15.82 -22.42
CA ASP A 12 26.99 -14.94 -21.67
C ASP A 12 27.84 -13.79 -21.11
N ALA A 13 27.76 -12.63 -21.77
CA ALA A 13 28.40 -11.43 -21.27
C ALA A 13 27.78 -11.10 -19.90
N ILE A 14 28.60 -11.05 -18.86
CA ILE A 14 28.21 -10.57 -17.54
C ILE A 14 27.64 -9.16 -17.72
N PRO A 15 26.37 -8.90 -17.38
CA PRO A 15 25.81 -7.56 -17.46
C PRO A 15 26.70 -6.60 -16.67
N GLY A 16 27.03 -5.45 -17.28
CA GLY A 16 27.78 -4.40 -16.59
C GLY A 16 27.09 -3.99 -15.28
N PRO A 17 27.81 -3.35 -14.35
CA PRO A 17 27.24 -2.96 -13.06
C PRO A 17 25.97 -2.12 -13.26
N VAL A 18 24.84 -2.61 -12.73
CA VAL A 18 23.58 -1.87 -12.72
C VAL A 18 23.78 -0.60 -11.89
N PRO A 19 23.51 0.59 -12.43
CA PRO A 19 23.64 1.84 -11.67
C PRO A 19 22.81 1.77 -10.39
N ALA A 20 23.38 2.22 -9.27
CA ALA A 20 22.64 2.30 -8.01
C ALA A 20 21.44 3.26 -8.17
N PRO A 21 20.24 2.91 -7.65
CA PRO A 21 19.08 3.79 -7.69
C PRO A 21 19.38 5.15 -7.06
N PRO A 22 18.76 6.26 -7.50
CA PRO A 22 19.04 7.59 -6.98
C PRO A 22 18.72 7.71 -5.50
N VAL A 23 19.38 8.66 -4.83
CA VAL A 23 19.06 9.02 -3.45
C VAL A 23 17.73 9.77 -3.45
N LEU A 24 16.73 9.25 -2.73
CA LEU A 24 15.46 9.92 -2.54
C LEU A 24 15.43 10.70 -1.21
N ALA A 25 16.14 10.23 -0.19
CA ALA A 25 16.29 10.97 1.07
C ALA A 25 17.69 10.83 1.68
N GLU A 26 18.10 11.89 2.38
CA GLU A 26 19.32 11.98 3.17
C GLU A 26 19.00 11.98 4.66
N ILE A 27 19.90 11.40 5.45
CA ILE A 27 19.90 11.50 6.91
C ILE A 27 21.00 12.48 7.28
N VAL A 28 20.61 13.63 7.82
CA VAL A 28 21.53 14.70 8.15
C VAL A 28 21.56 14.90 9.65
N ARG A 29 22.68 14.60 10.30
CA ARG A 29 22.89 14.80 11.74
C ARG A 29 23.98 15.84 11.97
N SER A 30 23.67 16.89 12.71
CA SER A 30 24.60 17.97 13.03
C SER A 30 25.28 18.56 11.79
N GLY A 31 24.54 18.66 10.68
CA GLY A 31 25.04 19.14 9.38
C GLY A 31 25.83 18.11 8.55
N PHE A 32 26.02 16.88 9.05
CA PHE A 32 26.72 15.80 8.35
C PHE A 32 25.72 14.80 7.75
N ILE A 33 25.87 14.49 6.45
CA ILE A 33 25.08 13.44 5.79
C ILE A 33 25.64 12.08 6.21
N GLU A 34 24.96 11.39 7.13
CA GLU A 34 25.40 10.10 7.66
C GLU A 34 24.79 8.90 6.93
N GLY A 35 23.76 9.11 6.10
CA GLY A 35 23.17 8.02 5.33
C GLY A 35 22.22 8.46 4.24
N HIS A 36 21.88 7.51 3.38
CA HIS A 36 21.05 7.70 2.20
C HIS A 36 19.96 6.62 2.13
N HIS A 37 18.78 7.03 1.73
CA HIS A 37 17.70 6.15 1.29
C HIS A 37 17.56 6.28 -0.21
N ARG A 38 17.73 5.15 -0.92
CA ARG A 38 17.64 5.08 -2.38
C ARG A 38 16.33 4.45 -2.81
N GLY A 39 15.91 4.73 -4.04
CA GLY A 39 14.67 4.15 -4.55
C GLY A 39 14.25 4.67 -5.90
N SER A 40 13.00 4.38 -6.24
CA SER A 40 12.36 4.80 -7.49
C SER A 40 11.07 5.55 -7.22
N LEU A 41 10.76 6.52 -8.08
CA LEU A 41 9.60 7.40 -7.97
C LEU A 41 9.06 7.75 -9.35
N VAL A 42 7.74 7.85 -9.47
CA VAL A 42 7.06 8.36 -10.66
C VAL A 42 6.01 9.39 -10.25
N VAL A 43 5.87 10.42 -11.08
CA VAL A 43 4.79 11.41 -11.03
C VAL A 43 4.05 11.38 -12.37
N LEU A 44 2.72 11.30 -12.29
CA LEU A 44 1.80 11.36 -13.42
C LEU A 44 1.09 12.72 -13.43
N ALA A 45 1.03 13.32 -14.62
CA ALA A 45 0.21 14.49 -14.88
C ALA A 45 -1.30 14.14 -14.87
N ALA A 46 -2.15 15.17 -14.89
CA ALA A 46 -3.60 15.02 -14.83
C ALA A 46 -4.16 14.15 -15.98
N ASP A 47 -3.54 14.21 -17.16
CA ASP A 47 -3.91 13.40 -18.33
C ASP A 47 -3.41 11.94 -18.25
N GLY A 48 -2.61 11.60 -17.23
CA GLY A 48 -2.03 10.29 -17.01
C GLY A 48 -0.67 10.07 -17.69
N SER A 49 -0.13 11.06 -18.39
CA SER A 49 1.25 11.02 -18.90
C SER A 49 2.27 11.09 -17.75
N VAL A 50 3.46 10.54 -17.98
CA VAL A 50 4.55 10.58 -17.00
C VAL A 50 5.23 11.94 -17.07
N GLU A 51 5.20 12.68 -15.97
CA GLU A 51 5.80 14.02 -15.86
C GLU A 51 7.24 13.95 -15.32
N LEU A 52 7.49 13.06 -14.37
CA LEU A 52 8.80 12.88 -13.75
C LEU A 52 9.04 11.44 -13.33
N THR A 53 10.28 10.98 -13.49
CA THR A 53 10.77 9.70 -12.98
C THR A 53 12.11 9.87 -12.27
N LEU A 54 12.31 9.08 -11.22
CA LEU A 54 13.60 8.85 -10.58
C LEU A 54 13.78 7.34 -10.43
N GLY A 55 14.99 6.84 -10.71
CA GLY A 55 15.28 5.41 -10.65
C GLY A 55 14.64 4.63 -11.80
N ASP A 56 14.20 3.41 -11.52
CA ASP A 56 13.50 2.55 -12.46
C ASP A 56 12.07 2.29 -11.98
N PRO A 57 11.13 3.22 -12.22
CA PRO A 57 9.73 3.03 -11.80
C PRO A 57 8.98 2.00 -12.65
N ALA A 58 9.57 1.52 -13.76
CA ALA A 58 9.00 0.47 -14.61
C ALA A 58 9.33 -0.94 -14.08
N ALA A 59 10.40 -1.09 -13.30
CA ALA A 59 10.71 -2.34 -12.61
C ALA A 59 9.53 -2.76 -11.70
N PRO A 60 9.05 -4.02 -11.81
CA PRO A 60 8.01 -4.52 -10.93
C PRO A 60 8.46 -4.54 -9.47
N VAL A 61 7.61 -4.04 -8.60
CA VAL A 61 7.76 -4.13 -7.15
C VAL A 61 6.54 -4.84 -6.58
N PHE A 62 6.64 -5.38 -5.38
CA PHE A 62 5.43 -5.71 -4.62
C PHE A 62 4.91 -4.44 -3.94
N PRO A 63 3.72 -3.89 -4.31
CA PRO A 63 3.18 -2.70 -3.65
C PRO A 63 2.69 -2.99 -2.22
N ARG A 64 2.64 -4.27 -1.83
CA ARG A 64 2.13 -4.74 -0.54
C ARG A 64 0.74 -4.18 -0.31
N SER A 65 0.52 -3.54 0.84
CA SER A 65 -0.77 -2.99 1.22
C SER A 65 -1.30 -1.87 0.32
N SER A 66 -0.50 -1.30 -0.59
CA SER A 66 -1.00 -0.34 -1.57
C SER A 66 -1.91 -1.00 -2.62
N ASN A 67 -1.95 -2.34 -2.73
CA ASN A 67 -2.91 -3.06 -3.60
C ASN A 67 -4.33 -3.18 -3.02
N LYS A 68 -4.56 -2.79 -1.76
CA LYS A 68 -5.82 -3.05 -1.08
C LYS A 68 -7.05 -2.35 -1.66
N PRO A 69 -6.96 -1.13 -2.24
CA PRO A 69 -8.11 -0.56 -2.95
C PRO A 69 -8.63 -1.48 -4.05
N MET A 70 -7.74 -2.11 -4.82
CA MET A 70 -8.08 -3.09 -5.86
C MET A 70 -8.71 -4.36 -5.27
N GLN A 71 -8.21 -4.83 -4.11
CA GLN A 71 -8.80 -5.97 -3.40
C GLN A 71 -10.22 -5.67 -2.90
N ALA A 72 -10.48 -4.46 -2.40
CA ALA A 72 -11.82 -4.02 -2.00
C ALA A 72 -12.76 -3.83 -3.20
N ALA A 73 -12.26 -3.31 -4.32
CA ALA A 73 -13.05 -3.19 -5.55
C ALA A 73 -13.43 -4.57 -6.12
N ALA A 74 -12.54 -5.57 -6.03
CA ALA A 74 -12.86 -6.96 -6.37
C ALA A 74 -13.98 -7.52 -5.51
N VAL A 75 -13.98 -7.23 -4.19
CA VAL A 75 -15.09 -7.63 -3.29
C VAL A 75 -16.42 -7.01 -3.71
N LEU A 76 -16.44 -5.72 -4.08
CA LEU A 76 -17.66 -5.07 -4.61
C LEU A 76 -18.10 -5.68 -5.95
N ARG A 77 -17.17 -5.94 -6.86
CA ARG A 77 -17.45 -6.54 -8.18
C ARG A 77 -17.95 -7.98 -8.06
N ALA A 78 -17.54 -8.72 -7.03
CA ALA A 78 -18.09 -10.02 -6.65
C ALA A 78 -19.45 -9.92 -5.92
N GLY A 79 -20.02 -8.71 -5.84
CA GLY A 79 -21.41 -8.47 -5.44
C GLY A 79 -21.63 -8.23 -3.95
N LEU A 80 -20.59 -8.24 -3.10
CA LEU A 80 -20.77 -7.86 -1.70
C LEU A 80 -20.93 -6.35 -1.58
N ASP A 81 -22.12 -5.89 -1.20
CA ASP A 81 -22.42 -4.47 -1.11
C ASP A 81 -21.92 -3.88 0.22
N LEU A 82 -20.68 -3.37 0.21
CA LEU A 82 -20.10 -2.64 1.35
C LEU A 82 -20.14 -1.13 1.10
N SER A 83 -20.32 -0.36 2.16
CA SER A 83 -20.27 1.10 2.13
C SER A 83 -19.69 1.66 3.43
N GLY A 84 -19.46 2.98 3.46
CA GLY A 84 -18.97 3.69 4.64
C GLY A 84 -17.70 3.09 5.24
N GLU A 85 -17.69 2.97 6.56
CA GLU A 85 -16.58 2.45 7.35
C GLU A 85 -16.23 1.01 6.97
N ARG A 86 -17.22 0.17 6.61
CA ARG A 86 -16.98 -1.24 6.23
C ARG A 86 -16.17 -1.33 4.93
N LEU A 87 -16.50 -0.49 3.95
CA LEU A 87 -15.76 -0.46 2.68
C LEU A 87 -14.37 0.15 2.85
N ALA A 88 -14.24 1.19 3.67
CA ALA A 88 -12.93 1.75 4.02
C ALA A 88 -12.04 0.71 4.71
N LEU A 89 -12.60 -0.04 5.67
CA LEU A 89 -11.91 -1.10 6.40
C LEU A 89 -11.54 -2.30 5.50
N ALA A 90 -12.35 -2.61 4.48
CA ALA A 90 -12.02 -3.62 3.48
C ALA A 90 -10.76 -3.26 2.65
N ALA A 91 -10.45 -1.96 2.51
CA ALA A 91 -9.26 -1.46 1.83
C ALA A 91 -8.09 -1.13 2.80
N ALA A 92 -8.22 -1.45 4.09
CA ALA A 92 -7.35 -0.93 5.14
C ALA A 92 -6.07 -1.73 5.40
N SER A 93 -5.05 -1.01 5.90
CA SER A 93 -4.05 -1.58 6.81
C SER A 93 -4.26 -0.90 8.16
N HIS A 94 -5.29 -1.33 8.88
CA HIS A 94 -5.75 -0.61 10.06
C HIS A 94 -4.69 -0.59 11.16
N SER A 95 -4.73 0.44 11.99
CA SER A 95 -3.80 0.61 13.10
C SER A 95 -4.09 -0.29 14.30
N GLY A 96 -5.29 -0.89 14.35
CA GLY A 96 -5.69 -1.77 15.45
C GLY A 96 -6.26 -1.02 16.66
N GLU A 97 -6.58 0.27 16.50
CA GLU A 97 -7.37 1.04 17.47
C GLU A 97 -8.74 0.37 17.69
N GLY A 98 -9.33 0.56 18.87
CA GLY A 98 -10.55 -0.16 19.30
C GLY A 98 -11.68 -0.17 18.27
N PHE A 99 -11.99 0.98 17.65
CA PHE A 99 -13.05 1.09 16.63
C PHE A 99 -12.79 0.23 15.38
N HIS A 100 -11.53 -0.05 15.05
CA HIS A 100 -11.21 -1.00 13.98
C HIS A 100 -11.60 -2.41 14.39
N LEU A 101 -11.11 -2.85 15.56
CA LEU A 101 -11.32 -4.21 16.03
C LEU A 101 -12.81 -4.50 16.21
N ASP A 102 -13.57 -3.53 16.73
CA ASP A 102 -15.01 -3.64 16.88
C ASP A 102 -15.70 -3.79 15.53
N LEU A 103 -15.34 -2.99 14.53
CA LEU A 103 -15.93 -3.12 13.19
C LEU A 103 -15.53 -4.44 12.51
N VAL A 104 -14.31 -4.94 12.71
CA VAL A 104 -13.92 -6.29 12.22
C VAL A 104 -14.82 -7.36 12.87
N ARG A 105 -15.06 -7.30 14.18
CA ARG A 105 -15.96 -8.25 14.87
C ARG A 105 -17.38 -8.17 14.32
N THR A 106 -17.89 -6.95 14.12
CA THR A 106 -19.22 -6.72 13.54
C THR A 106 -19.31 -7.34 12.14
N MET A 107 -18.37 -7.04 11.25
CA MET A 107 -18.35 -7.59 9.89
C MET A 107 -18.29 -9.12 9.88
N LEU A 108 -17.53 -9.74 10.78
CA LEU A 108 -17.50 -11.21 10.90
C LEU A 108 -18.85 -11.76 11.39
N THR A 109 -19.39 -11.17 12.47
CA THR A 109 -20.63 -11.64 13.11
C THR A 109 -21.85 -11.52 12.19
N GLU A 110 -21.92 -10.46 11.38
CA GLU A 110 -22.97 -10.26 10.35
C GLU A 110 -23.05 -11.43 9.35
N HIS A 111 -21.96 -12.19 9.20
CA HIS A 111 -21.86 -13.36 8.33
C HIS A 111 -21.74 -14.69 9.09
N GLY A 112 -22.02 -14.70 10.40
CA GLY A 112 -21.93 -15.90 11.23
C GLY A 112 -20.49 -16.39 11.46
N LEU A 113 -19.51 -15.51 11.25
CA LEU A 113 -18.09 -15.79 11.42
C LEU A 113 -17.57 -15.23 12.75
N THR A 114 -16.42 -15.73 13.14
CA THR A 114 -15.65 -15.34 14.33
C THR A 114 -14.21 -14.97 13.94
N PRO A 115 -13.44 -14.36 14.85
CA PRO A 115 -12.01 -14.12 14.60
C PRO A 115 -11.20 -15.38 14.28
N ASP A 116 -11.66 -16.57 14.65
CA ASP A 116 -10.95 -17.84 14.39
C ASP A 116 -11.05 -18.27 12.92
N ASP A 117 -12.02 -17.73 12.17
CA ASP A 117 -12.18 -17.96 10.73
C ASP A 117 -11.17 -17.14 9.90
N LEU A 118 -10.54 -16.12 10.51
CA LEU A 118 -9.48 -15.35 9.85
C LEU A 118 -8.25 -16.24 9.63
N GLN A 119 -7.69 -16.20 8.43
CA GLN A 119 -6.42 -16.87 8.10
C GLN A 119 -5.21 -15.93 8.21
N THR A 120 -5.42 -14.68 8.68
CA THR A 120 -4.31 -13.80 9.06
C THR A 120 -3.51 -14.42 10.20
N PRO A 121 -2.17 -14.25 10.23
CA PRO A 121 -1.39 -14.67 11.38
C PRO A 121 -1.78 -13.87 12.63
N PRO A 122 -1.65 -14.44 13.84
CA PRO A 122 -1.76 -13.68 15.08
C PRO A 122 -0.71 -12.56 15.11
N ASP A 123 -1.12 -11.33 15.42
CA ASP A 123 -0.21 -10.18 15.49
C ASP A 123 -0.64 -9.20 16.59
N LEU A 124 0.16 -8.16 16.84
CA LEU A 124 -0.24 -7.00 17.65
C LEU A 124 -0.89 -5.93 16.76
N PRO A 125 -1.61 -4.96 17.35
CA PRO A 125 -1.96 -3.73 16.64
C PRO A 125 -0.74 -3.14 15.92
N LEU A 126 -0.94 -2.61 14.70
CA LEU A 126 0.14 -2.04 13.89
C LEU A 126 0.67 -0.73 14.48
N ASP A 127 -0.20 0.05 15.11
CA ASP A 127 0.19 1.31 15.73
C ASP A 127 0.95 1.03 17.05
N PRO A 128 2.14 1.62 17.26
CA PRO A 128 2.94 1.36 18.45
C PRO A 128 2.23 1.67 19.78
N VAL A 129 1.43 2.75 19.83
CA VAL A 129 0.71 3.14 21.04
C VAL A 129 -0.37 2.12 21.36
N GLU A 130 -1.11 1.65 20.34
CA GLU A 130 -2.08 0.57 20.52
C GLU A 130 -1.40 -0.74 20.91
N ALA A 131 -0.26 -1.09 20.30
CA ALA A 131 0.47 -2.31 20.62
C ALA A 131 0.96 -2.33 22.08
N GLU A 132 1.52 -1.22 22.56
CA GLU A 132 1.96 -1.05 23.94
C GLU A 132 0.79 -1.15 24.93
N ALA A 133 -0.30 -0.42 24.68
CA ALA A 133 -1.49 -0.47 25.52
C ALA A 133 -2.13 -1.87 25.55
N TYR A 134 -2.14 -2.55 24.41
CA TYR A 134 -2.69 -3.89 24.27
C TYR A 134 -1.91 -4.92 25.10
N LEU A 135 -0.58 -4.89 25.04
CA LEU A 135 0.28 -5.74 25.87
C LEU A 135 0.16 -5.37 27.37
N ALA A 136 0.12 -4.09 27.70
CA ALA A 136 -0.02 -3.62 29.08
C ALA A 136 -1.36 -4.06 29.72
N ALA A 137 -2.39 -4.26 28.91
CA ALA A 137 -3.67 -4.83 29.33
C ALA A 137 -3.64 -6.38 29.50
N GLY A 138 -2.48 -7.02 29.37
CA GLY A 138 -2.33 -8.47 29.49
C GLY A 138 -2.81 -9.26 28.28
N ARG A 139 -3.04 -8.59 27.13
CA ARG A 139 -3.43 -9.24 25.88
C ARG A 139 -2.20 -9.80 25.16
N VAL A 140 -2.44 -10.74 24.26
CA VAL A 140 -1.41 -11.40 23.44
C VAL A 140 -1.78 -11.28 21.97
N ARG A 141 -0.86 -11.64 21.07
CA ARG A 141 -1.10 -11.61 19.62
C ARG A 141 -2.37 -12.38 19.25
N GLU A 142 -3.26 -11.74 18.52
CA GLU A 142 -4.55 -12.29 18.07
C GLU A 142 -4.68 -12.09 16.55
N ARG A 143 -5.50 -12.89 15.86
CA ARG A 143 -5.66 -12.78 14.40
C ARG A 143 -6.39 -11.51 13.99
N ILE A 144 -7.31 -11.05 14.85
CA ILE A 144 -8.12 -9.85 14.61
C ILE A 144 -7.31 -8.57 14.67
N THR A 145 -6.22 -8.54 15.45
CA THR A 145 -5.35 -7.36 15.58
C THR A 145 -4.40 -7.19 14.41
N MET A 146 -4.16 -8.24 13.63
CA MET A 146 -3.40 -8.17 12.40
C MET A 146 -4.04 -7.15 11.45
N ASN A 147 -3.24 -6.20 10.95
CA ASN A 147 -3.69 -5.01 10.22
C ASN A 147 -4.50 -5.28 8.92
N CYS A 148 -4.54 -6.52 8.44
CA CYS A 148 -5.33 -6.94 7.29
C CYS A 148 -6.64 -7.62 7.66
N SER A 149 -6.96 -7.80 8.95
CA SER A 149 -8.13 -8.59 9.38
C SER A 149 -9.45 -8.04 8.82
N GLY A 150 -9.60 -6.72 8.72
CA GLY A 150 -10.75 -6.08 8.08
C GLY A 150 -10.95 -6.42 6.61
N LYS A 151 -9.86 -6.45 5.84
CA LYS A 151 -9.87 -6.94 4.46
C LYS A 151 -10.24 -8.42 4.40
N HIS A 152 -9.69 -9.24 5.29
CA HIS A 152 -9.98 -10.68 5.32
C HIS A 152 -11.44 -10.96 5.71
N ALA A 153 -12.03 -10.16 6.61
CA ALA A 153 -13.45 -10.23 6.93
C ALA A 153 -14.31 -9.97 5.68
N ALA A 154 -13.97 -8.96 4.87
CA ALA A 154 -14.65 -8.69 3.61
C ALA A 154 -14.47 -9.83 2.57
N MET A 155 -13.28 -10.42 2.50
CA MET A 155 -13.00 -11.58 1.64
C MET A 155 -13.83 -12.80 2.04
N LEU A 156 -13.90 -13.13 3.33
CA LEU A 156 -14.72 -14.23 3.84
C LEU A 156 -16.21 -13.99 3.57
N ALA A 157 -16.70 -12.77 3.86
CA ALA A 157 -18.07 -12.37 3.62
C ALA A 157 -18.49 -12.55 2.14
N VAL A 158 -17.63 -12.16 1.19
CA VAL A 158 -17.93 -12.32 -0.23
C VAL A 158 -17.84 -13.77 -0.70
N CYS A 159 -16.96 -14.60 -0.10
CA CYS A 159 -16.95 -16.04 -0.35
C CYS A 159 -18.27 -16.67 0.05
N LEU A 160 -18.75 -16.41 1.28
CA LEU A 160 -20.03 -16.94 1.77
C LEU A 160 -21.20 -16.48 0.89
N ARG A 161 -21.23 -15.21 0.49
CA ARG A 161 -22.27 -14.68 -0.41
C ARG A 161 -22.36 -15.44 -1.74
N ASN A 162 -21.21 -15.81 -2.31
CA ASN A 162 -21.12 -16.46 -3.62
C ASN A 162 -21.11 -18.00 -3.55
N GLY A 163 -21.21 -18.58 -2.35
CA GLY A 163 -21.07 -20.03 -2.16
C GLY A 163 -19.67 -20.55 -2.48
N TRP A 164 -18.65 -19.70 -2.43
CA TRP A 164 -17.25 -20.11 -2.55
C TRP A 164 -16.74 -20.62 -1.21
N ASP A 165 -15.78 -21.55 -1.24
CA ASP A 165 -15.23 -22.16 -0.04
C ASP A 165 -14.40 -21.13 0.79
N PRO A 166 -14.88 -20.74 1.98
CA PRO A 166 -14.17 -19.78 2.82
C PRO A 166 -12.89 -20.36 3.44
N ALA A 167 -12.64 -21.67 3.36
CA ALA A 167 -11.41 -22.27 3.85
C ALA A 167 -10.23 -22.09 2.87
N THR A 168 -10.50 -21.81 1.59
CA THR A 168 -9.48 -21.72 0.53
C THR A 168 -9.37 -20.34 -0.09
N TYR A 169 -9.97 -19.30 0.52
CA TYR A 169 -10.01 -17.94 -0.06
C TYR A 169 -8.64 -17.28 -0.29
N LEU A 170 -7.55 -17.80 0.29
CA LEU A 170 -6.18 -17.32 0.06
C LEU A 170 -5.46 -18.07 -1.09
N ASP A 171 -6.03 -19.16 -1.61
CA ASP A 171 -5.47 -19.89 -2.75
C ASP A 171 -5.48 -18.99 -4.00
N PRO A 172 -4.33 -18.80 -4.70
CA PRO A 172 -4.29 -18.08 -5.97
C PRO A 172 -5.30 -18.55 -7.03
N ALA A 173 -5.69 -19.83 -7.00
CA ALA A 173 -6.69 -20.39 -7.92
C ALA A 173 -8.15 -20.11 -7.51
N HIS A 174 -8.37 -19.64 -6.28
CA HIS A 174 -9.70 -19.35 -5.75
C HIS A 174 -10.40 -18.25 -6.58
N PRO A 175 -11.71 -18.35 -6.87
CA PRO A 175 -12.43 -17.36 -7.69
C PRO A 175 -12.23 -15.90 -7.25
N LEU A 176 -12.25 -15.66 -5.93
CA LEU A 176 -11.93 -14.35 -5.35
C LEU A 176 -10.54 -13.84 -5.77
N GLN A 177 -9.50 -14.66 -5.66
CA GLN A 177 -8.13 -14.22 -5.93
C GLN A 177 -7.87 -14.00 -7.42
N ARG A 178 -8.54 -14.77 -8.28
CA ARG A 178 -8.56 -14.53 -9.73
C ARG A 178 -9.21 -13.20 -10.08
N LEU A 179 -10.34 -12.87 -9.43
CA LEU A 179 -10.98 -11.56 -9.60
C LEU A 179 -10.10 -10.42 -9.07
N VAL A 180 -9.44 -10.61 -7.93
CA VAL A 180 -8.47 -9.63 -7.41
C VAL A 180 -7.35 -9.37 -8.41
N LEU A 181 -6.77 -10.44 -8.99
CA LEU A 181 -5.73 -10.32 -10.01
C LEU A 181 -6.23 -9.52 -11.21
N GLN A 182 -7.41 -9.85 -11.74
CA GLN A 182 -8.02 -9.12 -12.85
C GLN A 182 -8.20 -7.63 -12.53
N VAL A 183 -8.71 -7.28 -11.34
CA VAL A 183 -8.91 -5.88 -10.94
C VAL A 183 -7.58 -5.14 -10.82
N VAL A 184 -6.53 -5.80 -10.32
CA VAL A 184 -5.18 -5.22 -10.25
C VAL A 184 -4.65 -4.92 -11.65
N GLU A 185 -4.74 -5.87 -12.59
CA GLU A 185 -4.26 -5.68 -13.96
C GLU A 185 -5.03 -4.58 -14.70
N GLU A 186 -6.36 -4.56 -14.57
CA GLU A 186 -7.20 -3.53 -15.19
C GLU A 186 -6.90 -2.13 -14.63
N ALA A 187 -6.77 -2.00 -13.31
CA ALA A 187 -6.49 -0.71 -12.68
C ALA A 187 -5.07 -0.22 -13.00
N ALA A 188 -4.10 -1.13 -12.96
CA ALA A 188 -2.70 -0.82 -13.26
C ALA A 188 -2.46 -0.60 -14.75
N GLY A 189 -3.31 -1.14 -15.63
CA GLY A 189 -3.14 -1.08 -17.09
C GLY A 189 -1.95 -1.89 -17.59
N GLU A 190 -1.55 -2.92 -16.84
CA GLU A 190 -0.41 -3.80 -17.15
C GLU A 190 -0.62 -5.19 -16.52
N PRO A 191 -0.02 -6.25 -17.07
CA PRO A 191 -0.10 -7.58 -16.48
C PRO A 191 0.67 -7.64 -15.16
N VAL A 192 0.22 -8.50 -14.25
CA VAL A 192 0.96 -8.80 -13.02
C VAL A 192 2.24 -9.55 -13.39
N ALA A 193 3.40 -8.99 -12.99
CA ALA A 193 4.70 -9.56 -13.35
C ALA A 193 5.05 -10.82 -12.53
N SER A 194 4.55 -10.91 -11.30
CA SER A 194 4.76 -12.04 -10.40
C SER A 194 3.72 -12.05 -9.28
N VAL A 195 3.39 -13.24 -8.79
CA VAL A 195 2.51 -13.43 -7.63
C VAL A 195 3.32 -14.09 -6.51
N GLY A 196 3.48 -13.37 -5.40
CA GLY A 196 4.05 -13.89 -4.16
C GLY A 196 3.00 -14.09 -3.07
N THR A 197 3.45 -14.29 -1.84
CA THR A 197 2.59 -14.38 -0.64
C THR A 197 2.87 -13.17 0.26
N ASP A 198 1.82 -12.42 0.64
CA ASP A 198 1.92 -11.30 1.56
C ASP A 198 2.04 -11.78 3.02
N GLY A 199 2.44 -10.89 3.94
CA GLY A 199 2.53 -11.20 5.37
C GLY A 199 1.21 -11.61 6.01
N CYS A 200 0.07 -11.27 5.39
CA CYS A 200 -1.25 -11.74 5.81
C CYS A 200 -1.66 -13.12 5.26
N GLY A 201 -0.81 -13.73 4.42
CA GLY A 201 -1.05 -14.99 3.74
C GLY A 201 -1.77 -14.88 2.39
N ALA A 202 -2.26 -13.70 2.01
CA ALA A 202 -2.95 -13.49 0.73
C ALA A 202 -1.97 -13.40 -0.45
N PRO A 203 -2.41 -13.71 -1.69
CA PRO A 203 -1.63 -13.46 -2.90
C PRO A 203 -1.21 -12.00 -3.02
N LEU A 204 0.04 -11.80 -3.45
CA LEU A 204 0.70 -10.50 -3.54
C LEU A 204 1.16 -10.26 -4.98
N MET A 205 0.46 -9.37 -5.69
CA MET A 205 0.67 -9.10 -7.10
C MET A 205 1.73 -8.01 -7.31
N ALA A 206 2.81 -8.33 -8.02
CA ALA A 206 3.83 -7.37 -8.43
C ALA A 206 3.40 -6.59 -9.67
N ILE A 207 3.52 -5.27 -9.60
CA ILE A 207 3.31 -4.31 -10.68
C ILE A 207 4.36 -3.21 -10.57
N SER A 208 4.57 -2.44 -11.64
CA SER A 208 5.46 -1.29 -11.66
C SER A 208 4.91 -0.14 -10.80
N LEU A 209 5.76 0.82 -10.44
CA LEU A 209 5.31 2.05 -9.78
C LEU A 209 4.44 2.89 -10.72
N VAL A 210 4.70 2.83 -12.04
CA VAL A 210 3.85 3.47 -13.06
C VAL A 210 2.44 2.88 -13.02
N GLY A 211 2.33 1.55 -13.01
CA GLY A 211 1.07 0.83 -12.88
C GLY A 211 0.36 1.15 -11.57
N LEU A 212 1.08 1.23 -10.46
CA LEU A 212 0.51 1.60 -9.17
C LEU A 212 -0.04 3.04 -9.14
N ALA A 213 0.70 4.02 -9.66
CA ALA A 213 0.22 5.40 -9.76
C ALA A 213 -1.01 5.49 -10.68
N ARG A 214 -1.01 4.76 -11.79
CA ARG A 214 -2.16 4.65 -12.71
C ARG A 214 -3.38 4.06 -12.01
N ALA A 215 -3.21 2.99 -11.23
CA ALA A 215 -4.31 2.37 -10.47
C ALA A 215 -4.96 3.37 -9.52
N PHE A 216 -4.17 4.14 -8.76
CA PHE A 216 -4.70 5.16 -7.86
C PHE A 216 -5.45 6.25 -8.63
N ARG A 217 -4.88 6.74 -9.74
CA ARG A 217 -5.55 7.68 -10.64
C ARG A 217 -6.89 7.14 -11.16
N THR A 218 -6.93 5.87 -11.59
CA THR A 218 -8.15 5.20 -12.07
C THR A 218 -9.24 5.24 -11.00
N PHE A 219 -8.89 4.97 -9.74
CA PHE A 219 -9.85 4.99 -8.63
C PHE A 219 -10.40 6.39 -8.34
N VAL A 220 -9.55 7.42 -8.43
CA VAL A 220 -9.99 8.81 -8.22
C VAL A 220 -10.90 9.31 -9.33
N THR A 221 -10.52 9.01 -10.58
CA THR A 221 -11.17 9.57 -11.78
C THR A 221 -12.31 8.72 -12.32
N ALA A 222 -12.53 7.52 -11.78
CA ALA A 222 -13.64 6.67 -12.15
C ALA A 222 -15.01 7.35 -11.93
N ALA A 223 -15.97 6.97 -12.77
CA ALA A 223 -17.32 7.52 -12.73
C ALA A 223 -18.01 7.22 -11.37
N PRO A 224 -18.84 8.14 -10.85
CA PRO A 224 -19.63 7.88 -9.64
C PRO A 224 -20.40 6.56 -9.73
N GLY A 225 -20.32 5.75 -8.68
CA GLY A 225 -21.02 4.47 -8.58
C GLY A 225 -20.23 3.24 -9.05
N THR A 226 -19.11 3.39 -9.78
CA THR A 226 -18.26 2.22 -10.05
C THR A 226 -17.61 1.69 -8.77
N ALA A 227 -17.16 0.43 -8.77
CA ALA A 227 -16.53 -0.18 -7.61
C ALA A 227 -15.26 0.59 -7.17
N GLU A 228 -14.45 1.02 -8.14
CA GLU A 228 -13.21 1.77 -7.90
C GLU A 228 -13.52 3.11 -7.25
N ARG A 229 -14.50 3.85 -7.80
CA ARG A 229 -14.90 5.15 -7.28
C ARG A 229 -15.49 5.03 -5.88
N ARG A 230 -16.34 4.03 -5.64
CA ARG A 230 -16.93 3.76 -4.32
C ARG A 230 -15.88 3.46 -3.26
N VAL A 231 -14.86 2.67 -3.61
CA VAL A 231 -13.74 2.39 -2.70
C VAL A 231 -12.97 3.66 -2.36
N ALA A 232 -12.62 4.45 -3.37
CA ALA A 232 -11.89 5.71 -3.16
C ALA A 232 -12.69 6.66 -2.26
N ASP A 233 -13.98 6.81 -2.51
CA ASP A 233 -14.86 7.70 -1.75
C ASP A 233 -15.04 7.21 -0.30
N ALA A 234 -15.21 5.91 -0.06
CA ALA A 234 -15.28 5.37 1.30
C ALA A 234 -13.97 5.57 2.07
N MET A 235 -12.81 5.32 1.44
CA MET A 235 -11.51 5.55 2.06
C MET A 235 -11.30 7.02 2.45
N ARG A 236 -11.75 7.97 1.61
CA ARG A 236 -11.65 9.41 1.87
C ARG A 236 -12.62 9.90 2.95
N ALA A 237 -13.82 9.32 2.99
CA ALA A 237 -14.84 9.68 3.97
C ALA A 237 -14.53 9.10 5.36
N HIS A 238 -13.87 7.94 5.42
CA HIS A 238 -13.54 7.23 6.66
C HIS A 238 -12.04 6.86 6.73
N PRO A 239 -11.13 7.83 6.59
CA PRO A 239 -9.70 7.56 6.43
C PRO A 239 -9.06 6.97 7.68
N GLU A 240 -9.61 7.27 8.87
CA GLU A 240 -9.22 6.61 10.11
C GLU A 240 -9.42 5.10 10.06
N TYR A 241 -10.44 4.57 9.37
CA TYR A 241 -10.62 3.13 9.24
C TYR A 241 -9.60 2.48 8.30
N VAL A 242 -8.95 3.27 7.44
CA VAL A 242 -7.93 2.80 6.50
C VAL A 242 -6.56 2.66 7.17
N ALA A 243 -6.15 3.67 7.93
CA ALA A 243 -4.77 3.81 8.43
C ALA A 243 -4.67 4.26 9.90
N GLY A 244 -5.78 4.40 10.62
CA GLY A 244 -5.82 4.92 12.00
C GLY A 244 -5.67 6.43 12.10
N THR A 245 -5.72 6.95 13.32
CA THR A 245 -5.78 8.39 13.60
C THR A 245 -4.44 9.12 13.49
N ARG A 246 -3.32 8.39 13.54
CA ARG A 246 -1.96 8.92 13.71
C ARG A 246 -1.05 8.81 12.48
N ARG A 247 -1.58 8.39 11.32
CA ARG A 247 -0.75 8.11 10.14
C ARG A 247 -0.95 9.11 8.99
N PRO A 248 0.11 9.36 8.18
CA PRO A 248 0.06 10.30 7.05
C PRO A 248 -1.09 10.09 6.07
N ASP A 249 -1.42 8.84 5.73
CA ASP A 249 -2.52 8.52 4.81
C ASP A 249 -3.85 9.14 5.29
N THR A 250 -4.12 9.05 6.59
CA THR A 250 -5.34 9.60 7.20
C THR A 250 -5.34 11.12 7.15
N TRP A 251 -4.21 11.72 7.48
CA TRP A 251 -4.05 13.16 7.46
C TRP A 251 -4.21 13.75 6.06
N LEU A 252 -3.59 13.13 5.05
CA LEU A 252 -3.73 13.57 3.66
C LEU A 252 -5.17 13.49 3.18
N MET A 253 -5.85 12.37 3.40
CA MET A 253 -7.23 12.20 2.93
C MET A 253 -8.21 13.15 3.63
N ARG A 254 -7.95 13.55 4.88
CA ARG A 254 -8.76 14.53 5.61
C ARG A 254 -8.50 15.97 5.17
N GLU A 255 -7.23 16.32 4.97
CA GLU A 255 -6.81 17.73 4.82
C GLU A 255 -6.60 18.15 3.35
N LEU A 256 -6.60 17.19 2.42
CA LEU A 256 -6.56 17.45 0.97
C LEU A 256 -7.76 16.77 0.27
N PRO A 257 -8.92 17.45 0.17
CA PRO A 257 -10.15 16.88 -0.37
C PRO A 257 -9.98 16.21 -1.73
N GLY A 258 -10.56 15.02 -1.88
CA GLY A 258 -10.49 14.21 -3.11
C GLY A 258 -9.17 13.48 -3.32
N THR A 259 -8.20 13.61 -2.42
CA THR A 259 -6.95 12.82 -2.47
C THR A 259 -7.22 11.39 -2.02
N LEU A 260 -6.64 10.40 -2.71
CA LEU A 260 -6.58 9.01 -2.26
C LEU A 260 -5.12 8.69 -1.92
N SER A 261 -4.85 8.18 -0.71
CA SER A 261 -3.49 7.86 -0.24
C SER A 261 -3.45 6.48 0.38
N LYS A 262 -2.41 5.71 0.08
CA LYS A 262 -2.19 4.42 0.73
C LYS A 262 -0.70 4.03 0.77
N MET A 263 -0.19 3.90 1.99
CA MET A 263 1.10 3.28 2.25
C MET A 263 1.04 1.75 2.17
N GLY A 264 2.12 1.18 1.65
CA GLY A 264 2.48 -0.23 1.61
C GLY A 264 3.72 -0.54 2.46
N ALA A 265 3.77 -1.74 3.03
CA ALA A 265 4.98 -2.26 3.66
C ALA A 265 6.17 -2.25 2.67
N GLU A 266 7.40 -2.37 3.18
CA GLU A 266 8.62 -2.19 2.38
C GLU A 266 8.70 -0.81 1.70
N ALA A 267 8.25 0.22 2.44
CA ALA A 267 8.30 1.65 2.11
C ALA A 267 7.78 2.00 0.71
N VAL A 268 6.61 1.48 0.36
CA VAL A 268 5.87 1.87 -0.85
C VAL A 268 4.81 2.90 -0.49
N GLN A 269 4.63 3.91 -1.34
CA GLN A 269 3.55 4.88 -1.20
C GLN A 269 2.91 5.13 -2.56
N ALA A 270 1.58 5.24 -2.58
CA ALA A 270 0.83 5.68 -3.75
C ALA A 270 -0.18 6.76 -3.35
N VAL A 271 -0.29 7.80 -4.17
CA VAL A 271 -1.23 8.91 -3.97
C VAL A 271 -1.81 9.34 -5.31
N ALA A 272 -3.08 9.68 -5.34
CA ALA A 272 -3.70 10.39 -6.46
C ALA A 272 -4.57 11.54 -5.96
N LEU A 273 -4.43 12.71 -6.60
CA LEU A 273 -5.16 13.94 -6.31
C LEU A 273 -6.51 13.95 -7.03
N ALA A 274 -7.41 14.84 -6.60
CA ALA A 274 -8.76 14.97 -7.15
C ALA A 274 -8.80 15.24 -8.66
N ASP A 275 -7.78 15.89 -9.20
CA ASP A 275 -7.65 16.22 -10.63
C ASP A 275 -6.99 15.11 -11.47
N GLY A 276 -6.68 13.97 -10.87
CA GLY A 276 -6.09 12.82 -11.54
C GLY A 276 -4.56 12.83 -11.61
N ARG A 277 -3.88 13.86 -11.12
CA ARG A 277 -2.43 13.77 -10.90
C ARG A 277 -2.12 12.70 -9.86
N ALA A 278 -1.05 11.95 -10.04
CA ALA A 278 -0.73 10.84 -9.15
C ALA A 278 0.77 10.66 -8.98
N LEU A 279 1.17 10.00 -7.91
CA LEU A 279 2.54 9.60 -7.67
C LEU A 279 2.59 8.20 -7.06
N ALA A 280 3.71 7.52 -7.30
CA ALA A 280 4.07 6.32 -6.56
C ALA A 280 5.59 6.26 -6.38
N PHE A 281 6.03 5.77 -5.23
CA PHE A 281 7.45 5.55 -4.98
C PHE A 281 7.69 4.35 -4.08
N LYS A 282 8.93 3.84 -4.13
CA LYS A 282 9.46 2.81 -3.24
C LYS A 282 10.82 3.26 -2.73
N ILE A 283 11.06 3.06 -1.44
CA ILE A 283 12.41 3.09 -0.87
C ILE A 283 12.96 1.66 -0.82
N ASP A 284 14.14 1.43 -1.40
CA ASP A 284 14.64 0.08 -1.65
C ASP A 284 15.01 -0.70 -0.39
N ASP A 285 15.45 0.00 0.65
CA ASP A 285 15.76 -0.60 1.95
C ASP A 285 14.53 -0.85 2.83
N GLY A 286 13.33 -0.56 2.32
CA GLY A 286 12.06 -0.76 3.01
C GLY A 286 11.83 0.18 4.20
N SER A 287 12.69 1.19 4.40
CA SER A 287 12.67 2.02 5.60
C SER A 287 11.54 3.05 5.60
N THR A 288 10.61 2.92 6.55
CA THR A 288 9.43 3.81 6.66
C THR A 288 9.78 5.23 7.09
N ARG A 289 10.93 5.47 7.73
CA ARG A 289 11.35 6.81 8.18
C ARG A 289 11.61 7.80 7.04
N ALA A 290 11.85 7.29 5.81
CA ALA A 290 12.03 8.10 4.62
C ALA A 290 10.71 8.42 3.90
N LEU A 291 9.62 7.71 4.20
CA LEU A 291 8.34 7.89 3.50
C LEU A 291 7.82 9.32 3.61
N GLY A 292 7.82 9.90 4.81
CA GLY A 292 7.30 11.25 5.06
C GLY A 292 8.02 12.32 4.24
N PRO A 293 9.35 12.47 4.38
CA PRO A 293 10.14 13.44 3.60
C PRO A 293 9.99 13.29 2.09
N VAL A 294 10.06 12.05 1.57
CA VAL A 294 9.92 11.78 0.13
C VAL A 294 8.52 12.10 -0.37
N LEU A 295 7.48 11.71 0.39
CA LEU A 295 6.08 12.01 0.05
C LEU A 295 5.82 13.51 0.04
N ALA A 296 6.29 14.24 1.05
CA ALA A 296 6.11 15.68 1.12
C ALA A 296 6.74 16.40 -0.07
N ARG A 297 7.97 16.00 -0.44
CA ARG A 297 8.65 16.56 -1.61
C ARG A 297 7.94 16.23 -2.92
N ALA A 298 7.49 14.99 -3.08
CA ALA A 298 6.78 14.54 -4.28
C ALA A 298 5.42 15.24 -4.43
N LEU A 299 4.70 15.51 -3.33
CA LEU A 299 3.49 16.34 -3.33
C LEU A 299 3.79 17.80 -3.71
N GLY A 300 4.92 18.35 -3.25
CA GLY A 300 5.38 19.67 -3.67
C GLY A 300 5.71 19.76 -5.16
N LEU A 301 6.24 18.69 -5.78
CA LEU A 301 6.42 18.60 -7.24
C LEU A 301 5.09 18.61 -7.99
N LEU A 302 4.03 18.04 -7.39
CA LEU A 302 2.65 18.18 -7.85
C LEU A 302 2.03 19.54 -7.50
N GLY A 303 2.80 20.53 -7.07
CA GLY A 303 2.28 21.87 -6.71
C GLY A 303 1.30 21.87 -5.53
N VAL A 304 1.32 20.83 -4.69
CA VAL A 304 0.51 20.79 -3.46
C VAL A 304 1.26 21.49 -2.34
N ASP A 305 0.78 22.67 -1.97
CA ASP A 305 1.28 23.45 -0.83
C ASP A 305 0.19 23.53 0.25
N ALA A 306 0.37 22.75 1.33
CA ALA A 306 -0.58 22.70 2.44
C ALA A 306 0.13 22.31 3.76
N PRO A 307 -0.38 22.77 4.92
CA PRO A 307 0.24 22.47 6.23
C PRO A 307 0.46 20.99 6.52
N VAL A 308 -0.44 20.12 6.04
CA VAL A 308 -0.32 18.66 6.16
C VAL A 308 0.92 18.10 5.46
N VAL A 309 1.31 18.69 4.33
CA VAL A 309 2.51 18.29 3.56
C VAL A 309 3.76 18.59 4.38
N SER A 310 3.87 19.79 4.95
CA SER A 310 4.98 20.16 5.84
C SER A 310 5.03 19.28 7.09
N ARG A 311 3.87 18.98 7.70
CA ARG A 311 3.80 18.09 8.87
C ARG A 311 4.28 16.68 8.55
N ILE A 312 3.92 16.14 7.39
CA ILE A 312 4.34 14.80 6.94
C ILE A 312 5.82 14.77 6.60
N GLY A 313 6.35 15.83 6.00
CA GLY A 313 7.76 15.94 5.65
C GLY A 313 8.70 16.09 6.85
N ARG A 314 8.17 16.52 8.01
CA ARG A 314 8.97 16.77 9.21
C ARG A 314 9.42 15.45 9.86
N ALA A 315 10.70 15.10 9.70
CA ALA A 315 11.31 13.90 10.26
C ALA A 315 12.58 14.26 11.07
N PRO A 316 12.44 14.81 12.28
CA PRO A 316 13.57 15.29 13.07
C PRO A 316 14.40 14.12 13.62
N LEU A 317 15.72 14.31 13.69
CA LEU A 317 16.64 13.45 14.41
C LEU A 317 16.95 14.07 15.76
N LEU A 318 16.77 13.28 16.82
CA LEU A 318 17.03 13.74 18.18
C LEU A 318 18.42 13.32 18.66
N GLY A 319 19.01 14.17 19.50
CA GLY A 319 20.18 13.91 20.34
C GLY A 319 19.81 14.23 21.78
N GLY A 320 19.48 13.20 22.57
CA GLY A 320 18.73 13.41 23.81
C GLY A 320 17.33 13.96 23.50
N ALA A 321 16.93 15.06 24.15
CA ALA A 321 15.66 15.73 23.90
C ALA A 321 15.73 16.86 22.85
N ALA A 322 16.92 17.19 22.35
CA ALA A 322 17.11 18.26 21.38
C ALA A 322 17.08 17.72 19.94
N GLU A 323 16.50 18.49 19.03
CA GLU A 323 16.62 18.25 17.59
C GLU A 323 18.03 18.62 17.11
N VAL A 324 18.72 17.65 16.52
CA VAL A 324 20.11 17.79 16.05
C VAL A 324 20.25 17.57 14.56
N GLY A 325 19.16 17.28 13.86
CA GLY A 325 19.18 16.93 12.46
C GLY A 325 17.81 16.53 11.94
N GLU A 326 17.79 16.00 10.72
CA GLU A 326 16.56 15.61 10.04
C GLU A 326 16.81 14.50 9.01
N ILE A 327 15.72 13.86 8.59
CA ILE A 327 15.67 13.12 7.34
C ILE A 327 14.95 14.02 6.34
N ARG A 328 15.57 14.29 5.20
CA ARG A 328 15.03 15.20 4.17
C ARG A 328 15.07 14.56 2.79
N ALA A 329 14.17 14.96 1.89
CA ALA A 329 14.24 14.56 0.50
C ALA A 329 15.47 15.18 -0.19
N ALA A 330 16.02 14.48 -1.19
CA ALA A 330 17.29 14.83 -1.85
C ALA A 330 17.15 15.17 -3.36
N PHE A 331 15.93 15.45 -3.81
CA PHE A 331 15.56 15.76 -5.21
C PHE A 331 14.53 16.88 -5.24
#